data_AF-A0AAV4RD67-F1
#
_entry.id   AF-A0AAV4RD67-F1
#
_cell.length_a   1.000
_cell.length_b   1.000
_cell.length_c   1.000
_cell.angle_alpha   90.00
_cell.angle_beta   90.00
_cell.angle_gamma   90.00
#
_symmetry.space_group_name_H-M   'P 1'
#
loop_
_entity.id
_entity.type
_entity.pdbx_description
1 polymer ?
#
loop_
_entity_poly.entity_id
_entity_poly.type
_entity_poly.pdbx_seq_one_letter_code
_entity_poly.pdbx_strand_id
1 'polypeptide(L)'
;MASANSSTTRDWGKGMACAGRTKECTIVPPNHFGPIPGVEVGTMWMFRVQVSESGVHRPHVAGIHGRESDGAYSIVLSGGYEDDLDEGEDFKYTGSGGRDLSGNKRCAEQSCDQTLTRMNKALASNCNAALNKNGAEAKDWKAGKPVRVVRNCKGRKHSEYSPEEGNRYDGIYKVVKYWPEKGKSGFLSMEIFIEA
;
A
#
# COMPACT_ATOMS: atom_id res chain seq x y z
N MET A 1 -20.86 -2.90 7.57
CA MET A 1 -21.46 -3.87 8.51
C MET A 1 -20.46 -4.98 8.77
N ALA A 2 -20.00 -5.15 10.01
CA ALA A 2 -19.32 -6.38 10.41
C ALA A 2 -20.35 -7.52 10.32
N SER A 3 -20.02 -8.61 9.64
CA SER A 3 -20.92 -9.76 9.55
C SER A 3 -21.02 -10.41 10.93
N ALA A 4 -22.12 -10.16 11.62
CA ALA A 4 -22.44 -10.69 12.94
C ALA A 4 -23.01 -12.11 12.85
N ASN A 5 -22.30 -13.03 12.19
CA ASN A 5 -22.58 -14.47 12.24
C ASN A 5 -21.24 -15.22 12.31
N SER A 6 -20.64 -15.24 13.50
CA SER A 6 -19.48 -16.08 13.80
C SER A 6 -19.96 -17.38 14.41
N SER A 7 -20.18 -18.40 13.58
CA SER A 7 -20.37 -19.79 14.03
C SER A 7 -19.06 -20.46 14.48
N THR A 8 -18.01 -19.67 14.78
CA THR A 8 -16.68 -20.18 15.10
C THR A 8 -16.48 -20.16 16.62
N THR A 9 -16.11 -21.30 17.20
CA THR A 9 -15.72 -21.47 18.61
C THR A 9 -14.28 -21.04 18.89
N ARG A 10 -13.59 -20.44 17.92
CA ARG A 10 -12.19 -20.01 18.07
C ARG A 10 -12.14 -18.71 18.85
N ASP A 11 -11.61 -18.78 20.08
CA ASP A 11 -11.18 -17.60 20.85
C ASP A 11 -9.85 -17.10 20.29
N TRP A 12 -9.89 -15.94 19.62
CA TRP A 12 -8.72 -15.28 19.05
C TRP A 12 -8.00 -14.37 20.05
N GLY A 13 -8.44 -14.35 21.31
CA GLY A 13 -7.93 -13.50 22.37
C GLY A 13 -8.33 -12.04 22.23
N LYS A 14 -7.83 -11.19 23.14
CA LYS A 14 -8.09 -9.74 23.19
C LYS A 14 -7.04 -8.90 22.42
N GLY A 15 -6.28 -9.53 21.52
CA GLY A 15 -5.22 -8.86 20.74
C GLY A 15 -5.74 -8.14 19.49
N MET A 16 -4.83 -7.50 18.76
CA MET A 16 -5.18 -6.70 17.57
C MET A 16 -5.34 -7.50 16.27
N ALA A 17 -5.15 -8.82 16.30
CA ALA A 17 -5.17 -9.66 15.09
C ALA A 17 -6.53 -9.68 14.38
N CYS A 18 -7.62 -9.64 15.15
CA CYS A 18 -9.00 -9.64 14.64
C CYS A 18 -9.77 -8.36 14.98
N ALA A 19 -9.08 -7.35 15.53
CA ALA A 19 -9.71 -6.10 15.92
C ALA A 19 -10.25 -5.34 14.70
N GLY A 20 -11.51 -4.93 14.79
CA GLY A 20 -12.15 -4.04 13.83
C GLY A 20 -11.83 -2.56 14.11
N ARG A 21 -12.25 -1.70 13.18
CA ARG A 21 -12.28 -0.25 13.42
C ARG A 21 -13.27 0.07 14.52
N THR A 22 -12.90 0.98 15.41
CA THR A 22 -13.77 1.61 16.42
C THR A 22 -14.42 2.89 15.88
N LYS A 23 -13.80 3.51 14.86
CA LYS A 23 -14.31 4.71 14.17
C LYS A 23 -13.98 4.67 12.68
N GLU A 24 -14.67 5.49 11.89
CA GLU A 24 -14.36 5.64 10.46
C GLU A 24 -14.08 7.11 10.14
N CYS A 25 -13.08 7.36 9.30
CA CYS A 25 -12.83 8.71 8.78
C CYS A 25 -13.98 9.14 7.84
N THR A 26 -14.73 10.15 8.28
CA THR A 26 -15.85 10.77 7.58
C THR A 26 -15.53 12.18 7.07
N ILE A 27 -14.37 12.74 7.41
CA ILE A 27 -13.94 14.09 7.00
C ILE A 27 -13.77 14.17 5.47
N VAL A 28 -13.30 13.08 4.85
CA VAL A 28 -13.17 12.94 3.40
C VAL A 28 -13.69 11.57 2.94
N PRO A 29 -14.14 11.43 1.68
CA PRO A 29 -14.66 10.16 1.19
C PRO A 29 -13.56 9.09 1.08
N PRO A 30 -13.92 7.79 0.94
CA PRO A 30 -12.95 6.72 0.84
C PRO A 30 -11.99 6.80 -0.36
N ASN A 31 -12.44 7.40 -1.47
CA ASN A 31 -11.67 7.61 -2.69
C ASN A 31 -10.96 8.98 -2.75
N HIS A 32 -10.72 9.61 -1.60
CA HIS A 32 -10.03 10.89 -1.53
C HIS A 32 -8.55 10.77 -1.93
N PHE A 33 -8.11 11.60 -2.87
CA PHE A 33 -6.71 11.80 -3.24
C PHE A 33 -6.11 12.96 -2.44
N GLY A 34 -4.82 12.85 -2.10
CA GLY A 34 -4.11 13.90 -1.35
C GLY A 34 -4.21 13.75 0.17
N PRO A 35 -3.74 14.75 0.94
CA PRO A 35 -3.67 14.68 2.40
C PRO A 35 -5.04 14.54 3.07
N ILE A 36 -5.07 13.92 4.25
CA ILE A 36 -6.26 13.90 5.10
C ILE A 36 -6.26 15.17 5.96
N PRO A 37 -7.32 15.99 5.95
CA PRO A 37 -7.37 17.18 6.80
C PRO A 37 -7.18 16.84 8.28
N GLY A 38 -6.31 17.58 8.95
CA GLY A 38 -5.98 17.38 10.37
C GLY A 38 -4.99 16.23 10.65
N VAL A 39 -4.40 15.62 9.62
CA VAL A 39 -3.35 14.61 9.79
C VAL A 39 -2.07 15.07 9.11
N GLU A 40 -1.09 15.49 9.91
CA GLU A 40 0.17 16.05 9.45
C GLU A 40 1.22 14.97 9.16
N VAL A 41 2.18 15.29 8.28
CA VAL A 41 3.36 14.45 8.05
C VAL A 41 4.08 14.23 9.38
N GLY A 42 4.53 12.99 9.62
CA GLY A 42 5.10 12.57 10.89
C GLY A 42 4.08 12.02 11.89
N THR A 43 2.77 12.11 11.63
CA THR A 43 1.77 11.46 12.51
C THR A 43 2.00 9.96 12.59
N MET A 44 1.98 9.40 13.81
CA MET A 44 2.27 7.99 14.07
C MET A 44 1.09 7.23 14.67
N TRP A 45 1.01 5.94 14.34
CA TRP A 45 0.05 4.99 14.92
C TRP A 45 0.69 3.64 15.16
N MET A 46 0.35 2.99 16.28
CA MET A 46 0.91 1.68 16.61
C MET A 46 0.40 0.59 15.66
N PHE A 47 -0.90 0.57 15.35
CA PHE A 47 -1.53 -0.49 14.58
C PHE A 47 -2.13 -0.01 13.25
N ARG A 48 -2.12 -0.88 12.23
CA ARG A 48 -2.70 -0.61 10.91
C ARG A 48 -4.19 -0.26 10.95
N VAL A 49 -4.94 -0.76 11.93
CA VAL A 49 -6.35 -0.38 12.11
C VAL A 49 -6.49 1.10 12.46
N GLN A 50 -5.58 1.68 13.24
CA GLN A 50 -5.62 3.09 13.60
C GLN A 50 -5.28 4.00 12.39
N VAL A 51 -4.36 3.55 11.52
CA VAL A 51 -4.09 4.20 10.22
C VAL A 51 -5.32 4.16 9.31
N SER A 52 -6.13 3.09 9.41
CA SER A 52 -7.39 2.97 8.68
C SER A 52 -8.47 3.89 9.24
N GLU A 53 -8.59 3.96 10.56
CA GLU A 53 -9.51 4.86 11.28
C GLU A 53 -9.23 6.33 10.96
N SER A 54 -7.96 6.73 10.79
CA SER A 54 -7.59 8.10 10.39
C SER A 54 -7.95 8.41 8.94
N GLY A 55 -8.17 7.40 8.11
CA GLY A 55 -8.45 7.54 6.68
C GLY A 55 -7.20 7.65 5.80
N VAL A 56 -6.00 7.74 6.40
CA VAL A 56 -4.73 7.85 5.66
C VAL A 56 -4.51 6.62 4.79
N HIS A 57 -4.66 5.42 5.35
CA HIS A 57 -4.58 4.16 4.62
C HIS A 57 -5.65 3.19 5.12
N ARG A 58 -6.78 3.11 4.40
CA ARG A 58 -8.00 2.41 4.85
C ARG A 58 -7.90 0.87 4.89
N PRO A 59 -7.14 0.16 4.04
CA PRO A 59 -6.96 -1.28 4.18
C PRO A 59 -6.19 -1.65 5.46
N HIS A 60 -6.65 -2.67 6.19
CA HIS A 60 -5.99 -3.13 7.42
C HIS A 60 -4.74 -3.98 7.14
N VAL A 61 -4.69 -4.62 5.96
CA VAL A 61 -3.66 -5.61 5.59
C VAL A 61 -2.97 -5.21 4.29
N ALA A 62 -3.73 -5.00 3.21
CA ALA A 62 -3.18 -4.72 1.88
C ALA A 62 -2.20 -3.54 1.89
N GLY A 63 -1.14 -3.61 1.09
CA GLY A 63 -0.15 -2.54 0.96
C GLY A 63 -0.65 -1.36 0.14
N ILE A 64 -1.59 -1.59 -0.79
CA ILE A 64 -2.15 -0.56 -1.68
C ILE A 64 -3.64 -0.39 -1.40
N HIS A 65 -4.07 0.86 -1.33
CA HIS A 65 -5.47 1.25 -1.33
C HIS A 65 -5.80 1.96 -2.63
N GLY A 66 -6.70 1.39 -3.43
CA GLY A 66 -7.09 2.00 -4.69
C GLY A 66 -8.33 1.37 -5.30
N ARG A 67 -8.72 1.90 -6.45
CA ARG A 67 -9.71 1.29 -7.34
C ARG A 67 -9.13 1.21 -8.74
N GLU A 68 -9.28 0.05 -9.38
CA GLU A 68 -8.71 -0.21 -10.70
C GLU A 68 -9.17 0.80 -11.76
N SER A 69 -10.41 1.31 -11.64
CA SER A 69 -11.02 2.26 -12.58
C SER A 69 -10.69 3.72 -12.28
N ASP A 70 -9.88 4.01 -11.27
CA ASP A 70 -9.63 5.38 -10.80
C ASP A 70 -8.15 5.61 -10.52
N GLY A 71 -7.62 5.04 -9.44
CA GLY A 71 -6.25 5.24 -9.00
C GLY A 71 -6.01 4.66 -7.60
N ALA A 72 -4.76 4.69 -7.16
CA ALA A 72 -4.35 4.42 -5.79
C ALA A 72 -4.35 5.70 -4.94
N TYR A 73 -4.97 5.64 -3.78
CA TYR A 73 -5.11 6.75 -2.85
C TYR A 73 -3.97 6.79 -1.82
N SER A 74 -3.46 5.62 -1.44
CA SER A 74 -2.43 5.48 -0.41
C SER A 74 -1.73 4.13 -0.47
N ILE A 75 -0.46 4.09 -0.07
CA ILE A 75 0.34 2.86 0.04
C ILE A 75 1.04 2.73 1.40
N VAL A 76 1.51 1.53 1.71
CA VAL A 76 2.32 1.23 2.90
C VAL A 76 3.61 0.54 2.50
N LEU A 77 4.74 1.07 2.95
CA LEU A 77 6.06 0.43 2.93
C LEU A 77 6.22 -0.36 4.24
N SER A 78 6.23 -1.68 4.16
CA SER A 78 6.30 -2.55 5.36
C SER A 78 7.29 -3.71 5.23
N GLY A 79 8.21 -3.67 4.27
CA GLY A 79 9.18 -4.74 4.02
C GLY A 79 8.53 -6.08 3.64
N GLY A 80 7.40 -6.02 2.95
CA GLY A 80 6.62 -7.21 2.58
C GLY A 80 7.06 -7.86 1.27
N TYR A 81 7.90 -7.16 0.49
CA TYR A 81 8.46 -7.60 -0.77
C TYR A 81 9.96 -7.34 -0.73
N GLU A 82 10.72 -8.33 -1.16
CA GLU A 82 12.20 -8.31 -1.16
C GLU A 82 12.79 -7.41 -2.24
N ASP A 83 11.97 -7.02 -3.21
CA ASP A 83 12.35 -6.17 -4.34
C ASP A 83 12.14 -4.66 -4.03
N ASP A 84 11.51 -4.32 -2.90
CA ASP A 84 11.35 -2.92 -2.46
C ASP A 84 12.70 -2.29 -2.13
N LEU A 85 12.93 -1.06 -2.59
CA LEU A 85 14.11 -0.24 -2.29
C LEU A 85 13.64 1.14 -1.83
N ASP A 86 14.08 1.62 -0.67
CA ASP A 86 13.57 2.85 -0.06
C ASP A 86 14.71 3.82 0.27
N GLU A 87 14.74 4.95 -0.45
CA GLU A 87 15.74 6.02 -0.35
C GLU A 87 15.13 7.31 0.28
N GLY A 88 14.00 7.18 0.98
CA GLY A 88 13.37 8.29 1.68
C GLY A 88 12.54 9.19 0.77
N GLU A 89 13.19 10.08 0.01
CA GLU A 89 12.52 11.02 -0.91
C GLU A 89 11.99 10.31 -2.18
N ASP A 90 12.59 9.18 -2.52
CA ASP A 90 12.13 8.29 -3.57
C ASP A 90 12.29 6.82 -3.18
N PHE A 91 11.54 5.95 -3.85
CA PHE A 91 11.61 4.52 -3.63
C PHE A 91 11.07 3.71 -4.81
N LYS A 92 11.54 2.47 -4.91
CA LYS A 92 10.99 1.44 -5.78
C LYS A 92 10.02 0.56 -4.98
N TYR A 93 8.78 0.52 -5.43
CA TYR A 93 7.68 -0.21 -4.81
C TYR A 93 7.27 -1.41 -5.66
N THR A 94 7.11 -2.56 -5.01
CA THR A 94 6.64 -3.79 -5.66
C THR A 94 5.13 -3.89 -5.61
N GLY A 95 4.52 -4.19 -6.76
CA GLY A 95 3.11 -4.49 -6.88
C GLY A 95 2.66 -5.66 -5.99
N SER A 96 1.35 -5.78 -5.83
CA SER A 96 0.72 -6.85 -5.06
C SER A 96 0.37 -8.06 -5.91
N GLY A 97 0.27 -9.23 -5.28
CA GLY A 97 -0.14 -10.48 -5.94
C GLY A 97 1.05 -11.39 -6.22
N GLY A 98 0.90 -12.28 -7.20
CA GLY A 98 1.89 -13.31 -7.53
C GLY A 98 2.07 -14.38 -6.45
N ARG A 99 1.09 -14.51 -5.54
CA ARG A 99 1.19 -15.31 -4.31
C ARG A 99 0.02 -16.27 -4.18
N ASP A 100 0.28 -17.52 -3.80
CA ASP A 100 -0.77 -18.44 -3.36
C ASP A 100 -1.21 -18.13 -1.93
N LEU A 101 -2.40 -17.56 -1.81
CA LEU A 101 -3.04 -17.25 -0.53
C LEU A 101 -4.12 -18.27 -0.13
N SER A 102 -4.11 -19.45 -0.73
CA SER A 102 -4.95 -20.59 -0.33
C SER A 102 -4.80 -20.90 1.16
N GLY A 103 -5.84 -21.47 1.77
CA GLY A 103 -5.85 -21.76 3.21
C GLY A 103 -5.96 -20.52 4.11
N ASN A 104 -6.60 -19.45 3.62
CA ASN A 104 -6.86 -18.22 4.38
C ASN A 104 -5.59 -17.47 4.84
N LYS A 105 -4.52 -17.56 4.05
CA LYS A 105 -3.29 -16.78 4.27
C LYS A 105 -3.51 -15.30 3.97
N ARG A 106 -2.60 -14.46 4.46
CA ARG A 106 -2.58 -13.00 4.18
C ARG A 106 -1.31 -12.56 3.47
N CYS A 107 -0.22 -13.31 3.66
CA CYS A 107 1.05 -13.16 2.97
C CYS A 107 1.57 -14.56 2.61
N ALA A 108 2.33 -14.65 1.54
CA ALA A 108 3.09 -15.82 1.11
C ALA A 108 4.27 -15.32 0.25
N GLU A 109 5.22 -16.21 -0.06
CA GLU A 109 6.26 -15.94 -1.05
C GLU A 109 5.67 -15.91 -2.47
N GLN A 110 6.41 -15.32 -3.40
CA GLN A 110 6.02 -15.30 -4.81
C GLN A 110 6.01 -16.72 -5.38
N SER A 111 4.94 -17.07 -6.08
CA SER A 111 4.71 -18.39 -6.69
C SER A 111 4.22 -18.30 -8.13
N CYS A 112 3.91 -17.10 -8.64
CA CYS A 112 3.51 -16.87 -10.01
C CYS A 112 3.70 -15.39 -10.40
N ASP A 113 3.64 -15.11 -11.71
CA ASP A 113 3.75 -13.76 -12.24
C ASP A 113 2.63 -12.84 -11.72
N GLN A 114 2.99 -11.64 -11.30
CA GLN A 114 2.07 -10.55 -11.07
C GLN A 114 1.46 -10.06 -12.38
N THR A 115 0.29 -9.44 -12.26
CA THR A 115 -0.42 -8.86 -13.41
C THR A 115 -0.73 -7.39 -13.16
N LEU A 116 -0.80 -6.61 -14.24
CA LEU A 116 -1.24 -5.22 -14.20
C LEU A 116 -2.78 -5.14 -14.11
N THR A 117 -3.32 -5.60 -12.98
CA THR A 117 -4.76 -5.60 -12.68
C THR A 117 -4.99 -5.10 -11.26
N ARG A 118 -6.25 -4.82 -10.89
CA ARG A 118 -6.65 -4.44 -9.52
C ARG A 118 -5.80 -3.31 -8.95
N MET A 119 -5.10 -3.56 -7.83
CA MET A 119 -4.32 -2.54 -7.12
C MET A 119 -3.05 -2.13 -7.89
N ASN A 120 -2.46 -3.04 -8.68
CA ASN A 120 -1.28 -2.72 -9.47
C ASN A 120 -1.65 -1.75 -10.59
N LYS A 121 -2.78 -2.02 -11.27
CA LYS A 121 -3.34 -1.10 -12.26
C LYS A 121 -3.83 0.21 -11.64
N ALA A 122 -4.41 0.17 -10.44
CA ALA A 122 -4.79 1.37 -9.71
C ALA A 122 -3.56 2.28 -9.47
N LEU A 123 -2.46 1.72 -8.96
CA LEU A 123 -1.25 2.50 -8.69
C LEU A 123 -0.55 2.96 -9.98
N ALA A 124 -0.49 2.11 -11.01
CA ALA A 124 0.04 2.51 -12.33
C ALA A 124 -0.78 3.67 -12.95
N SER A 125 -2.09 3.73 -12.71
CA SER A 125 -2.97 4.80 -13.20
C SER A 125 -2.74 6.15 -12.51
N ASN A 126 -1.92 6.22 -11.45
CA ASN A 126 -1.48 7.49 -10.87
C ASN A 126 -0.36 8.16 -11.68
N CYS A 127 0.38 7.38 -12.47
CA CYS A 127 1.42 7.89 -13.35
C CYS A 127 0.79 8.82 -14.40
N ASN A 128 1.40 9.99 -14.64
CA ASN A 128 0.95 10.91 -15.68
C ASN A 128 1.45 10.47 -17.07
N ALA A 129 1.08 9.26 -17.45
CA ALA A 129 1.37 8.64 -18.74
C ALA A 129 0.21 7.72 -19.14
N ALA A 130 0.06 7.47 -20.44
CA ALA A 130 -0.95 6.53 -20.92
C ALA A 130 -0.67 5.12 -20.39
N LEU A 131 -1.69 4.47 -19.83
CA LEU A 131 -1.56 3.14 -19.24
C LEU A 131 -1.11 2.12 -20.31
N ASN A 132 0.06 1.52 -20.11
CA ASN A 132 0.64 0.49 -20.96
C ASN A 132 1.04 -0.74 -20.13
N LYS A 133 0.73 -1.94 -20.63
CA LYS A 133 1.05 -3.24 -19.99
C LYS A 133 2.55 -3.51 -19.84
N ASN A 134 3.38 -2.90 -20.70
CA ASN A 134 4.83 -3.06 -20.68
C ASN A 134 5.53 -2.00 -19.81
N GLY A 135 4.77 -1.14 -19.14
CA GLY A 135 5.31 -0.01 -18.39
C GLY A 135 5.13 1.33 -19.10
N ALA A 136 5.21 2.40 -18.32
CA ALA A 136 5.17 3.78 -18.80
C ALA A 136 5.94 4.69 -17.85
N GLU A 137 6.47 5.80 -18.40
CA GLU A 137 7.21 6.83 -17.68
C GLU A 137 6.58 8.20 -17.99
N ALA A 138 6.27 8.96 -16.94
CA ALA A 138 5.67 10.28 -17.06
C ALA A 138 6.74 11.32 -17.40
N LYS A 139 6.47 12.12 -18.44
CA LYS A 139 7.32 13.28 -18.78
C LYS A 139 7.21 14.40 -17.74
N ASP A 140 5.99 14.59 -17.22
CA ASP A 140 5.69 15.50 -16.11
C ASP A 140 5.02 14.69 -15.00
N TRP A 141 5.84 13.98 -14.22
CA TRP A 141 5.36 13.12 -13.13
C TRP A 141 4.66 13.92 -12.03
N LYS A 142 5.00 15.20 -11.87
CA LYS A 142 4.38 16.09 -10.87
C LYS A 142 2.93 16.39 -11.19
N ALA A 143 2.46 16.23 -12.43
CA ALA A 143 1.04 16.29 -12.76
C ALA A 143 0.27 14.98 -12.48
N GLY A 144 0.94 13.92 -12.01
CA GLY A 144 0.34 12.65 -11.63
C GLY A 144 -0.55 12.74 -10.38
N LYS A 145 -1.40 11.72 -10.18
CA LYS A 145 -2.31 11.66 -9.03
C LYS A 145 -1.52 11.40 -7.74
N PRO A 146 -1.76 12.16 -6.66
CA PRO A 146 -1.00 12.03 -5.41
C PRO A 146 -1.33 10.73 -4.67
N VAL A 147 -0.32 10.12 -4.06
CA VAL A 147 -0.40 8.92 -3.23
C VAL A 147 0.06 9.26 -1.82
N ARG A 148 -0.75 8.99 -0.80
CA ARG A 148 -0.31 9.08 0.60
C ARG A 148 0.60 7.90 0.93
N VAL A 149 1.79 8.16 1.47
CA VAL A 149 2.76 7.12 1.84
C VAL A 149 2.80 6.94 3.35
N VAL A 150 2.75 5.69 3.79
CA VAL A 150 2.93 5.30 5.19
C VAL A 150 4.12 4.35 5.28
N ARG A 151 5.11 4.66 6.12
CA ARG A 151 6.18 3.71 6.46
C ARG A 151 5.83 2.96 7.73
N ASN A 152 6.08 1.65 7.75
CA ASN A 152 5.83 0.77 8.90
C ASN A 152 7.15 0.20 9.42
N CYS A 153 7.25 0.01 10.75
CA CYS A 153 8.46 -0.45 11.41
C CYS A 153 9.01 -1.80 10.89
N LYS A 154 8.17 -2.66 10.30
CA LYS A 154 8.63 -3.91 9.67
C LYS A 154 9.56 -3.68 8.48
N GLY A 155 9.48 -2.52 7.82
CA GLY A 155 10.39 -2.11 6.75
C GLY A 155 11.83 -1.85 7.21
N ARG A 156 12.04 -1.64 8.52
CA ARG A 156 13.35 -1.30 9.11
C ARG A 156 14.47 -2.30 8.83
N LYS A 157 14.12 -3.56 8.52
CA LYS A 157 15.09 -4.57 8.10
C LYS A 157 15.87 -4.19 6.84
N HIS A 158 15.30 -3.32 6.01
CA HIS A 158 15.81 -2.97 4.68
C HIS A 158 15.79 -1.47 4.38
N SER A 159 15.26 -0.65 5.29
CA SER A 159 15.09 0.80 5.12
C SER A 159 15.38 1.53 6.42
N GLU A 160 16.36 2.44 6.42
CA GLU A 160 16.64 3.30 7.57
C GLU A 160 15.56 4.36 7.80
N TYR A 161 14.77 4.67 6.77
CA TYR A 161 13.67 5.64 6.79
C TYR A 161 12.43 5.11 7.52
N SER A 162 12.34 3.79 7.74
CA SER A 162 11.23 3.16 8.45
C SER A 162 11.25 3.49 9.96
N PRO A 163 10.08 3.81 10.57
CA PRO A 163 10.01 4.19 11.98
C PRO A 163 10.41 3.04 12.92
N GLU A 164 10.75 3.37 14.17
CA GLU A 164 11.11 2.36 15.19
C GLU A 164 9.95 1.46 15.52
N GLU A 165 8.79 2.07 15.66
CA GLU A 165 7.57 1.41 16.06
C GLU A 165 6.41 1.90 15.22
N GLY A 166 5.42 1.01 15.07
CA GLY A 166 4.16 1.34 14.43
C GLY A 166 4.28 1.76 12.96
N ASN A 167 3.57 2.83 12.62
CA ASN A 167 3.32 3.33 11.28
C ASN A 167 3.44 4.86 11.34
N ARG A 168 4.08 5.47 10.34
CA ARG A 168 4.22 6.93 10.23
C ARG A 168 3.73 7.39 8.87
N TYR A 169 2.94 8.46 8.82
CA TYR A 169 2.54 9.10 7.57
C TYR A 169 3.66 10.00 7.09
N ASP A 170 4.23 9.70 5.92
CA ASP A 170 5.42 10.37 5.39
C ASP A 170 5.09 11.34 4.24
N GLY A 171 3.80 11.62 4.02
CA GLY A 171 3.37 12.66 3.10
C GLY A 171 2.88 12.14 1.76
N ILE A 172 2.97 13.02 0.76
CA ILE A 172 2.45 12.81 -0.59
C ILE A 172 3.61 12.53 -1.51
N TYR A 173 3.44 11.49 -2.33
CA TYR A 173 4.35 11.12 -3.39
C TYR A 173 3.56 10.92 -4.69
N LYS A 174 4.26 10.81 -5.81
CA LYS A 174 3.69 10.59 -7.15
C LYS A 174 4.47 9.53 -7.90
N VAL A 175 3.76 8.81 -8.77
CA VAL A 175 4.34 7.76 -9.60
C VAL A 175 5.05 8.40 -10.79
N VAL A 176 6.36 8.19 -10.87
CA VAL A 176 7.20 8.68 -11.96
C VAL A 176 7.14 7.72 -13.14
N LYS A 177 7.31 6.42 -12.87
CA LYS A 177 7.24 5.36 -13.87
C LYS A 177 6.89 4.02 -13.24
N TYR A 178 6.51 3.08 -14.08
CA TYR A 178 6.24 1.71 -13.68
C TYR A 178 6.63 0.75 -14.82
N TRP A 179 7.04 -0.46 -14.50
CA TRP A 179 7.42 -1.48 -15.49
C TRP A 179 7.32 -2.89 -14.90
N PRO A 180 7.07 -3.92 -15.72
CA PRO A 180 7.20 -5.30 -15.29
C PRO A 180 8.68 -5.72 -15.29
N GLU A 181 9.14 -6.39 -14.24
CA GLU A 181 10.52 -6.89 -14.09
C GLU A 181 10.53 -8.28 -13.47
N LYS A 182 11.52 -9.12 -13.78
CA LYS A 182 11.69 -10.37 -13.04
C LYS A 182 12.32 -10.07 -11.69
N GLY A 183 11.55 -10.28 -10.61
CA GLY A 183 12.02 -10.10 -9.24
C GLY A 183 13.00 -11.20 -8.81
N LYS A 184 13.51 -11.10 -7.58
CA LYS A 184 14.49 -12.06 -7.01
C LYS A 184 13.99 -13.51 -6.98
N SER A 185 12.67 -13.70 -6.86
CA SER A 185 12.03 -15.02 -6.92
C SER A 185 11.96 -15.64 -8.32
N GLY A 186 12.38 -14.92 -9.37
CA GLY A 186 12.34 -15.37 -10.77
C GLY A 186 10.98 -15.20 -11.48
N PHE A 187 9.97 -14.69 -10.78
CA PHE A 187 8.64 -14.37 -11.32
C PHE A 187 8.55 -12.90 -11.72
N LEU A 188 7.65 -12.58 -12.64
CA LEU A 188 7.38 -11.20 -13.03
C LEU A 188 6.70 -10.45 -11.88
N SER A 189 7.30 -9.35 -11.45
CA SER A 189 6.75 -8.38 -10.49
C SER A 189 6.44 -7.06 -11.21
N MET A 190 5.48 -6.32 -10.69
CA MET A 190 5.16 -4.99 -11.19
C MET A 190 5.93 -3.95 -10.37
N GLU A 191 6.98 -3.38 -10.94
CA GLU A 191 7.82 -2.38 -10.28
C GLU A 191 7.32 -0.96 -10.55
N ILE A 192 7.38 -0.11 -9.53
CA ILE A 192 6.81 1.23 -9.57
C ILE A 192 7.78 2.18 -8.86
N PHE A 193 8.28 3.19 -9.57
CA PHE A 193 9.16 4.21 -9.01
C PHE A 193 8.33 5.43 -8.60
N ILE A 194 8.51 5.87 -7.36
CA ILE A 194 7.69 6.86 -6.68
C ILE A 194 8.60 7.91 -6.01
N GLU A 195 8.25 9.18 -6.14
CA GLU A 195 9.03 10.34 -5.65
C GLU A 195 8.11 11.35 -4.93
N ALA A 196 8.60 12.03 -3.90
CA ALA A 196 7.87 12.99 -3.08
C ALA A 196 7.45 14.26 -3.85
#